data_AF-A0A7X1DD67-F1
#
_entry.id   AF-A0A7X1DD67-F1
#
_cell.length_a   1.000
_cell.length_b   1.000
_cell.length_c   1.000
_cell.angle_alpha   90.00
_cell.angle_beta   90.00
_cell.angle_gamma   90.00
#
_symmetry.space_group_name_H-M   'P 1'
#
loop_
_entity.id
_entity.type
_entity.pdbx_description
1 polymer ?
#
loop_
_entity_poly.entity_id
_entity_poly.type
_entity_poly.pdbx_seq_one_letter_code
_entity_poly.pdbx_strand_id
1 'polypeptide(L)'
;MSEEDFLENEDDAFSWNSFEQMSLEAAEGDKNLENKVKLFWNAHLPIMMSVGGCYEYYAIALNDGSIVHGSEPEFEESLVIADSFADFLLKIEIGKIIL
;
A
#
# COMPACT_ATOMS: atom_id res chain seq x y z
N MET A 1 -17.99 12.83 -18.42
CA MET A 1 -17.62 12.41 -17.06
C MET A 1 -18.22 13.43 -16.12
N SER A 2 -19.25 13.05 -15.37
CA SER A 2 -19.88 13.87 -14.33
C SER A 2 -19.19 13.64 -12.98
N GLU A 3 -19.42 14.52 -12.00
CA GLU A 3 -18.87 14.36 -10.64
C GLU A 3 -19.31 13.03 -9.98
N GLU A 4 -20.49 12.52 -10.36
CA GLU A 4 -21.02 11.23 -9.92
C GLU A 4 -20.20 10.04 -10.41
N ASP A 5 -19.49 10.17 -11.54
CA ASP A 5 -18.57 9.14 -12.05
C ASP A 5 -17.28 9.01 -11.20
N PHE A 6 -17.03 9.97 -10.29
CA PHE A 6 -15.87 9.99 -9.37
C PHE A 6 -16.24 9.73 -7.91
N LEU A 7 -17.54 9.58 -7.60
CA LEU A 7 -17.95 9.11 -6.28
C LEU A 7 -17.63 7.61 -6.20
N GLU A 8 -17.00 7.19 -5.09
CA GLU A 8 -16.69 5.78 -4.82
C GLU A 8 -17.94 4.94 -5.07
N ASN A 9 -17.93 4.16 -6.14
CA ASN A 9 -18.88 3.08 -6.27
C ASN A 9 -18.36 1.98 -5.34
N GLU A 10 -19.21 1.49 -4.42
CA GLU A 10 -18.93 0.32 -3.55
C GLU A 10 -18.63 -0.98 -4.35
N ASP A 11 -18.60 -0.90 -5.68
CA ASP A 11 -18.37 -1.98 -6.64
C ASP A 11 -16.92 -2.02 -7.17
N ASP A 12 -16.03 -1.12 -6.73
CA ASP A 12 -14.60 -1.27 -6.98
C ASP A 12 -14.04 -2.43 -6.14
N ALA A 13 -13.46 -3.43 -6.81
CA ALA A 13 -12.95 -4.63 -6.15
C ALA A 13 -11.84 -4.34 -5.12
N PHE A 14 -11.24 -3.14 -5.16
CA PHE A 14 -10.18 -2.72 -4.25
C PHE A 14 -10.40 -1.27 -3.80
N SER A 15 -10.56 -1.07 -2.49
CA SER A 15 -10.56 0.23 -1.84
C SER A 15 -9.13 0.68 -1.53
N TRP A 16 -8.94 1.97 -1.25
CA TRP A 16 -7.61 2.54 -0.94
C TRP A 16 -6.91 1.86 0.26
N ASN A 17 -7.66 1.23 1.16
CA ASN A 17 -7.18 0.53 2.36
C ASN A 17 -7.30 -1.01 2.27
N SER A 18 -7.42 -1.59 1.07
CA SER A 18 -7.62 -3.04 0.93
C SER A 18 -6.55 -3.89 1.63
N PHE A 19 -5.29 -3.47 1.62
CA PHE A 19 -4.22 -4.19 2.33
C PHE A 19 -4.35 -4.15 3.86
N GLU A 20 -4.82 -3.02 4.40
CA GLU A 20 -5.15 -2.93 5.83
C GLU A 20 -6.31 -3.87 6.16
N GLN A 21 -7.36 -3.90 5.34
CA GLN A 21 -8.50 -4.78 5.54
C GLN A 21 -8.10 -6.26 5.49
N MET A 22 -7.31 -6.67 4.49
CA MET A 22 -6.79 -8.05 4.39
C MET A 22 -5.96 -8.44 5.62
N SER A 23 -5.11 -7.54 6.11
CA SER A 23 -4.27 -7.80 7.29
C SER A 23 -5.09 -7.87 8.58
N LEU A 24 -6.15 -7.05 8.70
CA LEU A 24 -7.09 -7.10 9.83
C LEU A 24 -7.93 -8.38 9.82
N GLU A 25 -8.34 -8.86 8.64
CA GLU A 25 -9.03 -10.15 8.51
C GLU A 25 -8.11 -11.31 8.93
N ALA A 26 -6.85 -11.28 8.50
CA ALA A 26 -5.84 -12.27 8.88
C ALA A 26 -5.47 -12.26 10.37
N ALA A 27 -5.66 -11.13 11.06
CA ALA A 27 -5.42 -11.04 12.50
C ALA A 27 -6.46 -11.80 13.35
N GLU A 28 -7.60 -12.23 12.77
CA GLU A 28 -8.64 -13.04 13.40
C GLU A 28 -9.10 -12.53 14.80
N GLY A 29 -9.07 -11.22 15.03
CA GLY A 29 -9.45 -10.60 16.30
C GLY A 29 -8.34 -10.53 17.36
N ASP A 30 -7.09 -10.89 17.03
CA ASP A 30 -5.94 -10.64 17.91
C ASP A 30 -5.66 -9.13 17.98
N LYS A 31 -6.03 -8.53 19.12
CA LYS A 31 -5.88 -7.10 19.39
C LYS A 31 -4.43 -6.60 19.25
N ASN A 32 -3.42 -7.43 19.52
CA ASN A 32 -2.03 -7.01 19.36
C ASN A 32 -1.65 -6.93 17.89
N LEU A 33 -2.10 -7.88 17.07
CA LEU A 33 -1.86 -7.86 15.62
C LEU A 33 -2.66 -6.73 14.96
N GLU A 34 -3.95 -6.58 15.28
CA GLU A 34 -4.76 -5.48 14.75
C GLU A 34 -4.16 -4.10 15.06
N ASN A 35 -3.64 -3.91 16.27
CA ASN A 35 -3.00 -2.65 16.64
C ASN A 35 -1.71 -2.41 15.85
N LYS A 36 -0.93 -3.46 15.55
CA LYS A 36 0.28 -3.33 14.71
C LYS A 36 -0.08 -2.95 13.27
N VAL A 37 -1.06 -3.65 12.69
CA VAL A 37 -1.60 -3.37 11.35
C VAL A 37 -2.06 -1.92 11.26
N LYS A 38 -2.94 -1.49 12.17
CA LYS A 38 -3.43 -0.10 12.21
C LYS A 38 -2.30 0.91 12.39
N LEU A 39 -1.34 0.63 13.27
CA LEU A 39 -0.21 1.55 13.48
C LEU A 39 0.62 1.71 12.19
N PHE A 40 0.86 0.61 11.49
CA PHE A 40 1.57 0.61 10.22
C PHE A 40 0.82 1.40 9.16
N TRP A 41 -0.46 1.08 8.89
CA TRP A 41 -1.22 1.73 7.83
C TRP A 41 -1.60 3.18 8.13
N ASN A 42 -1.69 3.58 9.41
CA ASN A 42 -1.80 5.00 9.76
C ASN A 42 -0.55 5.82 9.40
N ALA A 43 0.59 5.17 9.20
CA ALA A 43 1.85 5.81 8.82
C ALA A 43 2.19 5.63 7.32
N HIS A 44 1.41 4.86 6.56
CA HIS A 44 1.70 4.52 5.17
C HIS A 44 0.49 4.71 4.28
N LEU A 45 0.67 5.45 3.19
CA LEU A 45 -0.37 5.67 2.18
C LEU A 45 -0.08 4.84 0.93
N PRO A 46 -0.85 3.78 0.62
CA PRO A 46 -0.72 3.05 -0.64
C PRO A 46 -0.89 3.97 -1.85
N ILE A 47 0.02 3.86 -2.82
CA ILE A 47 0.00 4.61 -4.08
C ILE A 47 -0.03 3.71 -5.31
N MET A 48 0.25 2.42 -5.15
CA MET A 48 0.19 1.45 -6.21
C MET A 48 -0.06 0.05 -5.64
N MET A 49 -0.82 -0.75 -6.40
CA MET A 49 -1.05 -2.17 -6.15
C MET A 49 -0.66 -2.96 -7.41
N SER A 50 0.01 -4.10 -7.23
CA SER A 50 0.27 -5.08 -8.27
C SER A 50 -0.39 -6.42 -7.90
N VAL A 51 -1.07 -7.01 -8.88
CA VAL A 51 -1.86 -8.26 -8.77
C VAL A 51 -1.37 -9.34 -9.75
N GLY A 52 -0.23 -9.11 -10.41
CA GLY A 52 0.30 -10.00 -11.46
C GLY A 52 0.94 -11.30 -10.93
N GLY A 53 1.12 -11.40 -9.61
CA GLY A 53 1.70 -12.55 -8.92
C GLY A 53 1.12 -12.68 -7.52
N CYS A 54 1.93 -12.39 -6.51
CA CYS A 54 1.42 -12.15 -5.15
C CYS A 54 0.89 -10.72 -5.04
N TYR A 55 0.03 -10.45 -4.06
CA TYR A 55 -0.37 -9.07 -3.80
C TYR A 55 0.83 -8.31 -3.24
N GLU A 56 1.16 -7.20 -3.90
CA GLU A 56 2.22 -6.30 -3.48
C GLU A 56 1.80 -4.84 -3.68
N TYR A 57 2.44 -3.96 -2.92
CA TYR A 57 2.13 -2.55 -2.92
C TYR A 57 3.38 -1.69 -2.86
N TYR A 58 3.21 -0.46 -3.32
CA TYR A 58 4.10 0.64 -3.00
C TYR A 58 3.32 1.68 -2.20
N ALA A 59 3.89 2.17 -1.09
CA ALA A 59 3.28 3.17 -0.24
C ALA A 59 4.24 4.30 0.08
N ILE A 60 3.70 5.50 0.29
CA ILE A 60 4.44 6.63 0.84
C ILE A 60 4.43 6.51 2.35
N ALA A 61 5.60 6.47 2.98
CA ALA A 61 5.73 6.63 4.41
C ALA A 61 5.48 8.10 4.79
N LEU A 62 4.44 8.37 5.58
CA LEU A 62 3.98 9.72 5.90
C LEU A 62 4.92 10.47 6.87
N ASN A 63 5.82 9.76 7.53
CA ASN A 63 6.80 10.29 8.47
C ASN A 63 7.93 11.08 7.77
N ASP A 64 8.44 10.60 6.65
CA ASP A 64 9.61 11.15 5.96
C ASP A 64 9.44 11.28 4.43
N GLY A 65 8.35 10.74 3.87
CA GLY A 65 8.05 10.79 2.44
C GLY A 65 8.77 9.73 1.60
N SER A 66 9.49 8.79 2.23
CA SER A 66 10.10 7.66 1.53
C SER A 66 9.05 6.74 0.93
N ILE A 67 9.45 5.95 -0.07
CA ILE A 67 8.59 4.92 -0.64
C ILE A 67 9.01 3.57 -0.06
N VAL A 68 8.02 2.84 0.43
CA VAL A 68 8.17 1.45 0.87
C VAL A 68 7.49 0.50 -0.10
N HIS A 69 8.03 -0.70 -0.23
CA HIS A 69 7.44 -1.82 -0.93
C HIS A 69 7.14 -2.93 0.07
N GLY A 70 5.96 -3.52 -0.02
CA GLY A 70 5.57 -4.68 0.78
C GLY A 70 4.76 -5.65 -0.05
N SER A 71 4.72 -6.91 0.39
CA SER A 71 3.99 -7.98 -0.29
C SER A 71 3.43 -8.96 0.73
N GLU A 72 2.50 -9.81 0.28
CA GLU A 72 2.10 -10.98 1.06
C GLU A 72 3.30 -11.86 1.45
N PRO A 73 3.19 -12.62 2.56
CA PRO A 73 2.03 -12.73 3.45
C PRO A 73 1.94 -11.62 4.52
N GLU A 74 3.04 -10.96 4.85
CA GLU A 74 3.13 -9.95 5.91
C GLU A 74 3.33 -8.57 5.26
N PHE A 75 2.24 -7.89 4.94
CA PHE A 75 2.30 -6.60 4.25
C PHE A 75 3.09 -5.54 5.05
N GLU A 76 3.05 -5.61 6.38
CA GLU A 76 3.73 -4.70 7.30
C GLU A 76 5.26 -4.92 7.36
N GLU A 77 5.79 -6.02 6.80
CA GLU A 77 7.22 -6.27 6.65
C GLU A 77 7.76 -5.60 5.37
N SER A 78 7.70 -4.27 5.32
CA SER A 78 8.05 -3.49 4.13
C SER A 78 9.52 -3.07 4.07
N LEU A 79 9.99 -2.79 2.85
CA LEU A 79 11.35 -2.33 2.55
C LEU A 79 11.32 -0.92 1.95
N VAL A 80 12.18 -0.02 2.44
CA VAL A 80 12.38 1.29 1.81
C VAL A 80 13.11 1.10 0.47
N ILE A 81 12.44 1.47 -0.61
CA ILE A 81 12.94 1.32 -1.99
C ILE A 81 13.27 2.65 -2.66
N ALA A 82 12.77 3.77 -2.13
CA ALA A 82 13.14 5.12 -2.58
C ALA A 82 13.08 6.14 -1.45
N ASP A 83 13.93 7.16 -1.52
CA ASP A 83 14.02 8.20 -0.49
C ASP A 83 12.89 9.25 -0.60
N SER A 84 12.22 9.29 -1.75
CA SER A 84 11.08 10.18 -2.01
C SER A 84 10.26 9.66 -3.18
N PHE A 85 9.05 10.19 -3.36
CA PHE A 85 8.24 9.92 -4.54
C PHE A 85 8.95 10.32 -5.86
N ALA A 86 9.73 11.41 -5.85
CA ALA A 86 10.49 11.81 -7.04
C ALA A 86 11.62 10.82 -7.38
N ASP A 87 12.35 10.32 -6.37
CA ASP A 87 13.36 9.28 -6.54
C ASP A 87 12.74 7.96 -7.03
N PHE A 88 11.54 7.62 -6.55
CA PHE A 88 10.78 6.46 -7.02
C PHE A 88 10.44 6.55 -8.50
N LEU A 89 9.90 7.68 -8.96
CA LEU A 89 9.61 7.89 -10.38
C LEU A 89 10.86 7.82 -11.25
N LEU A 90 11.96 8.43 -10.80
CA LEU A 90 13.25 8.33 -11.49
C LEU A 90 13.72 6.88 -11.58
N LYS A 91 13.61 6.10 -10.50
CA LYS A 91 13.99 4.68 -10.47
C LYS A 91 13.15 3.83 -11.41
N ILE A 92 11.87 4.14 -11.61
CA ILE A 92 11.02 3.51 -12.63
C ILE A 92 11.52 3.89 -14.02
N GLU A 93 11.75 5.18 -14.29
CA GLU A 93 12.19 5.68 -15.60
C GLU A 93 13.50 5.01 -16.06
N ILE A 94 14.46 4.84 -15.14
CA ILE A 94 15.76 4.22 -15.45
C ILE A 94 15.74 2.69 -15.34
N GLY A 95 14.59 2.08 -15.07
CA GLY A 95 14.42 0.62 -15.00
C GLY A 95 15.04 -0.07 -13.78
N LYS A 96 15.28 0.68 -12.69
CA LYS A 96 15.69 0.10 -11.39
C LYS A 96 14.52 -0.49 -10.62
N ILE A 97 13.33 0.05 -10.82
CA ILE A 97 12.06 -0.50 -10.33
C ILE A 97 11.27 -0.91 -11.56
N ILE A 98 10.78 -2.15 -11.56
CA ILE A 98 9.90 -2.68 -12.60
C ILE A 98 8.54 -2.85 -11.94
N LEU A 99 7.53 -2.25 -12.57
CA LEU A 99 6.14 -2.28 -12.16
C LEU A 99 5.39 -3.37 -12.94
#